data_AF-A0A7J2YLP1-F1
#
_entry.id   AF-A0A7J2YLP1-F1
#
_cell.length_a   1.000
_cell.length_b   1.000
_cell.length_c   1.000
_cell.angle_alpha   90.00
_cell.angle_beta   90.00
_cell.angle_gamma   90.00
#
_symmetry.space_group_name_H-M   'P 1'
#
loop_
_entity.id
_entity.type
_entity.pdbx_description
1 polymer ?
#
loop_
_entity_poly.entity_id
_entity_poly.type
_entity_poly.pdbx_seq_one_letter_code
_entity_poly.pdbx_strand_id
1 'polypeptide(L)' 'MIADADFGELKDPPRLEVELKQIAGVVENGIFANVCHVTYVGQQDGSVRRIEWK' A
#
# COMPACT_ATOMS: atom_id res chain seq x y z
N MET A 1 11.80 -2.56 15.56
CA MET A 1 11.20 -3.88 15.24
C MET A 1 10.25 -3.67 14.08
N ILE A 2 10.09 -4.67 13.22
CA ILE A 2 9.07 -4.70 12.17
C ILE A 2 8.34 -6.03 12.34
N ALA A 3 7.01 -6.01 12.24
CA ALA A 3 6.18 -7.20 12.30
C ALA A 3 5.54 -7.42 10.92
N ASP A 4 5.72 -8.62 10.36
CA ASP A 4 5.01 -9.06 9.17
C ASP A 4 3.65 -9.60 9.59
N ALA A 5 2.58 -8.96 9.12
CA ALA A 5 1.21 -9.30 9.49
C ALA A 5 0.40 -9.69 8.25
N ASP A 6 -0.04 -10.95 8.21
CA ASP A 6 -0.92 -11.46 7.17
C ASP A 6 -2.39 -11.19 7.54
N PHE A 7 -3.05 -10.33 6.76
CA PHE A 7 -4.47 -10.02 6.86
C PHE A 7 -5.30 -10.63 5.72
N GLY A 8 -4.67 -11.43 4.85
CA GLY A 8 -5.25 -11.88 3.59
C GLY A 8 -5.55 -10.73 2.63
N GLU A 9 -6.64 -10.85 1.87
CA GLU A 9 -7.10 -9.78 0.98
C GLU A 9 -7.62 -8.58 1.78
N LEU A 10 -7.04 -7.41 1.53
CA LEU A 10 -7.45 -6.17 2.17
C LEU A 10 -8.68 -5.58 1.46
N LYS A 11 -9.85 -5.68 2.09
CA LYS A 11 -11.10 -5.13 1.54
C LYS A 11 -11.17 -3.60 1.57
N ASP A 12 -10.57 -2.99 2.59
CA ASP A 12 -10.52 -1.53 2.77
C ASP A 12 -9.14 -1.13 3.34
N PRO A 13 -8.10 -1.06 2.49
CA PRO A 13 -6.75 -0.68 2.91
C PRO A 13 -6.66 0.71 3.58
N PRO A 14 -7.32 1.78 3.08
CA PRO A 14 -7.29 3.08 3.75
C PRO A 14 -7.80 3.03 5.19
N ARG A 15 -8.89 2.30 5.45
CA ARG A 15 -9.42 2.16 6.81
C ARG A 15 -8.44 1.40 7.72
N LEU A 16 -7.88 0.29 7.23
CA LEU A 16 -6.92 -0.51 8.00
C LEU A 16 -5.66 0.28 8.35
N GLU A 17 -5.15 1.10 7.44
CA GLU A 17 -3.99 1.99 7.67
C GLU A 17 -4.23 2.89 8.89
N VAL A 18 -5.39 3.57 8.93
CA VAL A 18 -5.77 4.46 10.04
C VAL A 18 -5.94 3.69 11.35
N GLU A 19 -6.63 2.54 11.32
CA GLU A 19 -6.86 1.72 12.51
C GLU A 19 -5.55 1.19 13.13
N LEU A 20 -4.60 0.71 12.30
CA LEU A 20 -3.29 0.25 12.77
C LEU A 20 -2.48 1.38 13.41
N LYS A 21 -2.53 2.57 12.82
CA LYS A 21 -1.81 3.75 13.31
C LYS A 21 -2.29 4.25 14.67
N GLN A 22 -3.52 3.92 15.05
CA GLN A 22 -4.10 4.28 16.35
C GLN A 22 -3.67 3.35 17.50
N ILE A 23 -3.04 2.21 17.21
CA ILE A 23 -2.61 1.25 18.23
C ILE A 23 -1.36 1.78 18.94
N ALA A 24 -1.43 1.93 20.26
CA ALA A 24 -0.27 2.35 21.05
C ALA A 24 0.91 1.39 20.85
N GLY A 25 2.07 1.94 20.46
CA GLY A 25 3.28 1.17 20.14
C GLY A 25 3.46 0.86 18.66
N VAL A 26 2.42 1.02 17.82
CA VAL A 26 2.58 1.03 16.37
C VAL A 26 3.13 2.40 15.95
N VAL A 27 4.31 2.38 15.34
CA VAL A 27 4.98 3.61 14.90
C VAL A 27 4.48 4.02 13.51
N GLU A 28 4.37 3.05 12.60
CA GLU A 28 3.87 3.22 11.23
C GLU A 28 3.47 1.85 10.66
N ASN A 29 2.78 1.83 9.52
CA ASN A 29 2.48 0.62 8.77
C ASN A 29 2.85 0.73 7.28
N GLY A 30 2.81 -0.39 6.57
CA GLY A 30 3.24 -0.47 5.16
C GLY A 30 2.15 -0.16 4.12
N ILE A 31 0.98 0.36 4.51
CA ILE A 31 -0.15 0.60 3.60
C ILE A 31 -0.04 2.03 3.05
N PHE A 32 0.13 2.15 1.73
CA PHE A 32 0.23 3.44 1.01
C PHE A 32 -1.04 3.74 0.21
N ALA A 33 -2.18 3.85 0.91
CA ALA A 33 -3.46 4.14 0.28
C ALA A 33 -3.57 5.62 -0.14
N ASN A 34 -4.12 5.90 -1.33
CA ASN A 34 -4.46 7.24 -1.83
C ASN A 34 -3.30 8.25 -1.95
N VAL A 35 -2.05 7.80 -1.99
CA VAL A 35 -0.87 8.69 -2.12
C VAL A 35 -0.16 8.58 -3.48
N CYS A 36 -0.41 7.50 -4.23
CA CYS A 36 0.23 7.26 -5.51
C CYS A 36 -0.52 7.96 -6.65
N HIS A 37 0.14 8.90 -7.32
CA HIS A 37 -0.42 9.62 -8.47
C HIS A 37 -0.13 8.91 -9.80
N VAL A 38 1.03 8.25 -9.93
CA VAL A 38 1.48 7.59 -11.15
C VAL A 38 2.26 6.33 -10.81
N THR A 39 1.90 5.21 -11.44
CA THR A 39 2.60 3.93 -11.34
C THR A 39 3.22 3.57 -12.70
N TYR A 40 4.50 3.19 -12.70
CA TYR A 40 5.18 2.62 -13.87
C TYR A 40 5.41 1.13 -13.65
N VAL A 41 4.91 0.28 -14.55
CA VAL A 41 5.02 -1.18 -14.49
C VAL A 41 5.85 -1.66 -15.67
N GLY A 42 7.04 -2.19 -15.38
CA GLY A 42 7.89 -2.86 -16.37
C GLY A 42 7.28 -4.19 -16.80
N GLN A 43 7.30 -4.46 -18.10
CA GLN A 43 6.75 -5.68 -18.71
C GLN A 43 7.88 -6.60 -19.17
N GLN A 44 7.57 -7.89 -19.32
CA GLN A 44 8.54 -8.91 -19.76
C GLN A 44 9.08 -8.65 -21.19
N ASP A 45 8.29 -8.00 -22.05
CA ASP A 45 8.68 -7.62 -23.42
C ASP A 45 9.59 -6.38 -23.49
N GLY A 46 9.94 -5.80 -22.34
CA GLY A 46 10.77 -4.60 -22.24
C GLY A 46 9.98 -3.28 -22.35
N SER A 47 8.67 -3.33 -22.56
CA SER A 47 7.82 -2.14 -22.53
C SER A 47 7.56 -1.65 -21.09
N VAL A 48 7.17 -0.38 -20.96
CA VAL A 48 6.78 0.22 -19.68
C VAL A 48 5.33 0.70 -19.77
N ARG A 49 4.47 0.17 -18.90
CA ARG A 49 3.09 0.63 -18.76
C ARG A 49 3.00 1.72 -17.71
N ARG A 50 2.49 2.89 -18.09
CA ARG A 50 2.21 4.00 -17.18
C ARG A 50 0.73 4.02 -16.80
N ILE A 51 0.43 4.09 -15.52
CA ILE A 51 -0.92 4.16 -14.96
C ILE A 51 -0.98 5.45 -14.14
N GLU A 52 -1.90 6.35 -14.46
CA GLU A 52 -2.18 7.53 -13.65
C GLU A 52 -3.43 7.30 -12.82
N TRP A 53 -3.39 7.71 -11.55
CA TRP A 53 -4.57 7.82 -10.72
C TRP A 53 -5.27 9.15 -11.04
N LYS A 54 -6.59 9.11 -11.25
CA LYS A 54 -7.42 10.29 -11.54
C LYS A 54 -7.93 10.96 -10.29
#